data_AF-A0A951MH30-F1
#
_entry.id   AF-A0A951MH30-F1
#
_cell.length_a   1.000
_cell.length_b   1.000
_cell.length_c   1.000
_cell.angle_alpha   90.00
_cell.angle_beta   90.00
_cell.angle_gamma   90.00
#
_symmetry.space_group_name_H-M   'P 1'
#
loop_
_entity.id
_entity.type
_entity.pdbx_description
1 polymer ?
#
loop_
_entity_poly.entity_id
_entity_poly.type
_entity_poly.pdbx_seq_one_letter_code
_entity_poly.pdbx_strand_id
1 'polypeptide(L)' 'MMLNKIITFIVLLWFVYGIFNFDSAQPYSKTNIISYLGLAVFIVYLIYSLKKASRDQKRNPD' A
#
# COMPACT_ATOMS: atom_id res chain seq x y z
N MET A 1 10.72 3.32 14.37
CA MET A 1 9.46 2.56 14.59
C MET A 1 8.20 3.39 14.33
N MET A 2 8.07 4.60 14.90
CA MET A 2 6.87 5.44 14.74
C MET A 2 6.61 5.88 13.29
N LEU A 3 7.65 6.35 12.58
CA LEU A 3 7.54 6.85 11.21
C LEU A 3 7.03 5.78 10.23
N ASN A 4 7.60 4.57 10.27
CA ASN A 4 7.15 3.45 9.44
C ASN A 4 5.70 3.06 9.72
N LYS A 5 5.25 3.10 10.98
CA LYS A 5 3.85 2.83 11.34
C LYS A 5 2.90 3.85 10.72
N ILE A 6 3.27 5.14 10.77
CA ILE A 6 2.48 6.23 10.18
C ILE A 6 2.43 6.07 8.65
N ILE A 7 3.56 5.77 8.00
CA ILE A 7 3.62 5.55 6.55
C ILE A 7 2.74 4.34 6.15
N THR A 8 2.84 3.21 6.86
CA THR A 8 1.96 2.06 6.62
C THR A 8 0.49 2.46 6.72
N PHE A 9 0.13 3.24 7.74
CA PHE A 9 -1.24 3.67 7.96
C PHE A 9 -1.77 4.58 6.84
N ILE A 10 -0.96 5.55 6.40
CA ILE A 10 -1.30 6.44 5.27
C ILE A 10 -1.47 5.65 3.97
N VAL A 11 -0.54 4.72 3.68
CA VAL A 11 -0.61 3.86 2.49
C VAL A 11 -1.86 2.99 2.51
N LEU A 12 -2.22 2.46 3.69
CA LEU A 12 -3.43 1.66 3.86
C LEU A 12 -4.71 2.50 3.69
N LEU A 13 -4.78 3.70 4.28
CA LEU A 13 -5.92 4.60 4.13
C LEU A 13 -6.12 5.00 2.66
N TRP A 14 -5.04 5.35 1.98
CA TRP A 14 -5.10 5.70 0.56
C TRP A 14 -5.56 4.52 -0.29
N PHE A 15 -5.09 3.31 0.02
CA PHE A 15 -5.55 2.09 -0.64
C PHE A 15 -7.06 1.84 -0.44
N VAL A 16 -7.55 1.94 0.79
CA VAL A 16 -8.98 1.78 1.11
C VAL A 16 -9.82 2.84 0.39
N TYR A 17 -9.36 4.09 0.39
CA TYR A 17 -10.01 5.17 -0.36
C TYR A 17 -10.06 4.90 -1.87
N GLY A 18 -8.97 4.38 -2.44
CA GLY A 18 -8.89 3.99 -3.84
C GLY A 18 -9.89 2.89 -4.19
N ILE A 19 -10.01 1.85 -3.37
CA ILE A 19 -11.01 0.79 -3.56
C ILE A 19 -12.42 1.34 -3.44
N PHE A 20 -12.69 2.17 -2.44
CA PHE A 20 -14.03 2.72 -2.20
C PHE A 20 -14.55 3.57 -3.36
N ASN A 21 -13.65 4.30 -4.03
CA ASN A 21 -14.00 5.14 -5.18
C ASN A 21 -13.85 4.42 -6.52
N PHE A 22 -13.53 3.12 -6.53
CA PHE A 22 -13.39 2.36 -7.76
C PHE A 22 -14.76 2.11 -8.39
N ASP A 23 -14.98 2.68 -9.57
CA ASP A 23 -16.19 2.45 -10.34
C ASP A 23 -15.97 1.36 -11.40
N SER A 24 -16.47 0.16 -11.13
CA SER A 24 -16.38 -0.98 -12.06
C SER A 24 -17.11 -0.76 -13.40
N ALA A 25 -18.08 0.16 -13.47
CA ALA A 25 -18.79 0.48 -14.70
C ALA A 25 -17.99 1.42 -15.62
N GLN A 26 -17.02 2.17 -15.08
CA GLN A 26 -16.16 3.08 -15.84
C GLN A 26 -14.68 2.84 -15.55
N PRO A 27 -14.11 1.71 -16.00
CA PRO A 27 -12.76 1.27 -15.63
C PRO A 27 -11.65 2.26 -16.00
N TYR A 28 -11.86 3.12 -17.00
CA TYR A 28 -10.87 4.10 -17.49
C TYR A 28 -11.12 5.54 -17.01
N SER A 29 -12.02 5.74 -16.04
CA SER A 29 -12.28 7.07 -15.49
C SER A 29 -11.04 7.63 -14.77
N LYS A 30 -10.92 8.97 -14.72
CA LYS A 30 -9.84 9.64 -13.98
C LYS A 30 -9.79 9.22 -12.50
N THR A 31 -10.95 8.95 -11.92
CA THR A 31 -11.10 8.50 -10.54
C THR A 31 -10.50 7.11 -10.34
N ASN A 32 -10.74 6.19 -11.29
CA ASN A 32 -10.18 4.84 -11.22
C ASN A 32 -8.67 4.80 -11.45
N ILE A 33 -8.12 5.72 -12.25
CA ILE A 33 -6.66 5.86 -12.42
C ILE A 33 -5.98 6.14 -11.07
N ILE A 34 -6.60 6.96 -10.21
CA ILE A 34 -6.10 7.20 -8.85
C ILE A 34 -6.16 5.92 -8.02
N SER A 35 -7.22 5.13 -8.14
CA SER A 35 -7.34 3.83 -7.47
C SER A 35 -6.27 2.83 -7.92
N TYR A 36 -5.99 2.76 -9.22
CA TYR A 36 -4.92 1.91 -9.76
C TYR A 36 -3.53 2.38 -9.31
N LEU A 37 -3.28 3.68 -9.26
CA LEU A 37 -2.04 4.25 -8.71
C LEU A 37 -1.88 3.91 -7.22
N GLY A 38 -2.96 4.04 -6.44
CA GLY A 38 -2.97 3.66 -5.03
C GLY A 38 -2.68 2.16 -4.83
N LEU A 39 -3.26 1.30 -5.67
CA LEU A 39 -2.96 -0.14 -5.70
C LEU A 39 -1.49 -0.40 -6.02
N ALA A 40 -0.93 0.25 -7.05
CA ALA A 40 0.47 0.07 -7.43
C ALA A 40 1.42 0.49 -6.30
N VAL A 41 1.18 1.64 -5.67
CA VAL A 41 1.95 2.11 -4.51
C VAL A 41 1.83 1.14 -3.34
N PHE A 42 0.63 0.63 -3.07
CA PHE A 42 0.40 -0.34 -2.01
C PHE A 42 1.20 -1.64 -2.24
N ILE A 43 1.21 -2.18 -3.46
CA ILE A 43 1.98 -3.38 -3.80
C ILE A 43 3.48 -3.16 -3.60
N VAL A 44 4.03 -2.05 -4.11
CA VAL A 44 5.45 -1.72 -3.94
C VAL A 44 5.79 -1.57 -2.46
N TYR A 45 4.93 -0.90 -1.69
CA TYR A 45 5.09 -0.74 -0.25
C TYR A 45 5.03 -2.08 0.50
N LEU A 46 4.12 -2.97 0.11
CA LEU A 46 3.98 -4.30 0.70
C LEU A 46 5.24 -5.13 0.47
N ILE A 47 5.77 -5.15 -0.76
CA ILE A 47 7.02 -5.85 -1.08
C ILE A 47 8.18 -5.28 -0.26
N TYR A 48 8.29 -3.95 -0.17
CA TYR A 48 9.30 -3.30 0.65
C TYR A 48 9.16 -3.68 2.14
N SER A 49 7.94 -3.66 2.66
CA SER A 49 7.62 -3.98 4.05
C SER A 49 7.97 -5.44 4.37
N LEU A 50 7.58 -6.39 3.52
CA LEU A 50 7.89 -7.81 3.66
C LEU A 50 9.40 -8.07 3.61
N LYS A 51 10.11 -7.43 2.67
CA LYS A 51 11.57 -7.55 2.55
C LYS A 51 12.29 -6.95 3.76
N LYS A 52 11.75 -5.88 4.34
CA LYS A 52 12.28 -5.30 5.58
C LYS A 52 12.03 -6.23 6.76
N ALA A 53 10.81 -6.74 6.91
CA ALA A 53 10.45 -7.67 7.98
C ALA A 53 11.31 -8.94 7.96
N SER A 54 11.55 -9.52 6.77
CA SER A 54 12.40 -10.71 6.65
C SER A 54 13.87 -10.46 6.97
N ARG A 55 14.39 -9.25 6.66
CA ARG A 55 15.75 -8.85 7.05
C ARG A 55 15.87 -8.60 8.54
N ASP A 56 14.88 -7.97 9.15
CA ASP A 56 14.85 -7.72 10.59
C ASP A 56 14.73 -9.05 11.37
N GLN A 57 13.92 -10.00 10.88
CA GLN A 57 13.83 -11.36 11.42
C GLN A 57 15.12 -12.18 11.24
N LYS A 58 15.86 -11.99 10.14
CA LYS A 58 17.17 -12.63 9.95
C LYS A 58 18.27 -12.01 10.83
N ARG A 59 18.13 -10.73 11.20
CA ARG A 59 19.10 -9.98 12.02
C ARG A 59 18.88 -10.19 13.52
N ASN A 60 17.64 -10.45 13.95
CA ASN A 60 17.32 -10.89 15.30
C ASN A 60 16.67 -12.28 15.24
N PRO A 61 17.48 -13.34 15.04
CA PRO A 61 17.00 -14.70 15.18
C PRO A 61 16.83 -14.95 16.67
N ASP A 62 15.63 -14.70 17.18
CA ASP A 62 15.22 -15.35 18.42
C ASP A 62 15.24 -16.88 18.22
#